data_AF-A0A482WP31-F1
#
_entry.id   AF-A0A482WP31-F1
#
_cell.length_a   1.000
_cell.length_b   1.000
_cell.length_c   1.000
_cell.angle_alpha   90.00
_cell.angle_beta   90.00
_cell.angle_gamma   90.00
#
_symmetry.space_group_name_H-M   'P 1'
#
loop_
_entity.id
_entity.type
_entity.pdbx_description
1 polymer ?
#
loop_
_entity_poly.entity_id
_entity_poly.type
_entity_poly.pdbx_seq_one_letter_code
_entity_poly.pdbx_strand_id
1 'polypeptide(L)'
;MIGRARISRRKGGEEEEEEMMGGGEEEERGKEIEEEKEVGKKEEMKGMYDGGEHTPKLLCCSHTVCLHCLTRIAGAANGGSSGSQNAQQRTGSAGANSTFRCPICRECITIPRGGVAALPPSFLVNQLLDLMARQRREVVPKCSVHLNQVTSECNDVQYLVEVRNITQRIGALGDKLESATLLAEPRENAFVACDLAANTKSRLDDALATLGRVRTSTTLPKPCTVNLEATAILSTVDYHGNARTNGGDPITAEVARVNEEDANNADSSVRRSRNEEERGGGGGALETEIVDKEDGTYLIKFRPNLPGKYQIKVTVLDRPVRHSPLTIEVSEHNNPVKVFGSRGSGKEEFLQPVAVSVNNDGGAVYVVDTGNSRVKVLTPDLHFIRHLECDGLTGRSCTGIAVNDTGGWLAIINWRSKLVTRLNHRGESLDSFTYEGFQEPIDIAIDCNYGHILVADNGPCCVYVFDTEGKLLFQVGKKGSHKGNFNLISSVTVGPGGEIIVADSRIQVFSAKGDFLQEIYSEGKGRGRYGGVAVDQDGMLVASRAEKGRNFIQVFQLCDGQLLSTVDSHDAKLKRPSGLATTADRHVIVVDLGNDCVKKYRYW
;
A
#
# COMPACT_ATOMS: atom_id res chain seq x y z
N MET A 1 -11.34 -26.76 55.76
CA MET A 1 -10.35 -27.81 56.04
C MET A 1 -9.25 -27.72 54.98
N ILE A 2 -8.04 -27.37 55.42
CA ILE A 2 -6.68 -27.71 54.94
C ILE A 2 -6.56 -28.11 53.45
N GLY A 3 -5.70 -27.53 52.61
CA GLY A 3 -4.57 -26.63 52.82
C GLY A 3 -3.58 -26.83 51.65
N ARG A 4 -3.04 -25.73 51.11
CA ARG A 4 -1.84 -25.77 50.24
C ARG A 4 -0.60 -25.70 51.13
N ALA A 5 0.36 -26.59 50.87
CA ALA A 5 1.69 -26.59 51.45
C ALA A 5 2.66 -25.70 50.64
N ARG A 6 3.59 -25.10 51.40
CA ARG A 6 4.75 -24.28 51.04
C ARG A 6 5.86 -25.07 50.34
N ILE A 7 6.81 -24.34 49.71
CA ILE A 7 8.25 -24.20 50.08
C ILE A 7 8.93 -23.37 48.96
N SER A 8 9.44 -22.13 49.18
CA SER A 8 10.73 -21.71 49.80
C SER A 8 11.94 -22.20 49.00
N ARG A 9 13.05 -21.49 48.73
CA ARG A 9 13.77 -20.28 49.20
C ARG A 9 15.06 -20.27 48.32
N ARG A 10 15.99 -19.30 48.26
CA ARG A 10 16.60 -18.37 49.22
C ARG A 10 17.51 -17.44 48.39
N LYS A 11 17.50 -16.12 48.63
CA LYS A 11 18.48 -15.31 49.42
C LYS A 11 19.86 -15.19 48.77
N GLY A 12 20.57 -14.07 48.84
CA GLY A 12 20.51 -12.82 49.63
C GLY A 12 21.80 -12.03 49.28
N GLY A 13 22.14 -10.85 49.77
CA GLY A 13 21.63 -9.90 50.77
C GLY A 13 22.40 -8.57 50.54
N GLU A 14 21.86 -7.44 51.01
CA GLU A 14 22.40 -6.62 52.14
C GLU A 14 23.34 -5.51 51.58
N GLU A 15 23.31 -4.22 51.95
CA GLU A 15 22.83 -3.44 53.12
C GLU A 15 22.84 -1.94 52.68
N GLU A 16 21.81 -1.12 53.00
CA GLU A 16 21.78 -0.05 54.05
C GLU A 16 22.56 1.23 53.64
N GLU A 17 22.16 2.50 53.85
CA GLU A 17 21.23 3.18 54.78
C GLU A 17 21.00 4.66 54.33
N GLU A 18 19.80 5.21 54.59
CA GLU A 18 19.41 6.55 55.10
C GLU A 18 20.07 7.88 54.64
N GLU A 19 19.48 9.09 54.70
CA GLU A 19 18.13 9.68 54.50
C GLU A 19 18.29 11.23 54.57
N MET A 20 17.34 11.98 53.97
CA MET A 20 16.89 13.36 54.26
C MET A 20 17.56 14.66 53.69
N MET A 21 16.77 15.29 52.80
CA MET A 21 16.22 16.69 52.77
C MET A 21 17.08 17.96 52.51
N GLY A 22 16.62 18.77 51.53
CA GLY A 22 16.32 20.21 51.74
C GLY A 22 16.90 21.30 50.79
N GLY A 23 16.13 21.68 49.74
CA GLY A 23 15.69 23.05 49.31
C GLY A 23 16.60 24.28 48.98
N GLY A 24 16.27 24.99 47.88
CA GLY A 24 16.31 26.47 47.67
C GLY A 24 17.51 27.05 46.88
N GLU A 25 17.38 27.39 45.59
CA GLU A 25 17.09 28.72 44.96
C GLU A 25 18.26 29.74 44.92
N GLU A 26 18.72 30.12 43.71
CA GLU A 26 18.71 31.52 43.18
C GLU A 26 19.41 31.69 41.82
N GLU A 27 18.93 32.70 41.11
CA GLU A 27 19.13 33.12 39.72
C GLU A 27 20.27 34.17 39.60
N GLU A 28 20.60 34.59 38.38
CA GLU A 28 21.50 35.70 37.99
C GLU A 28 23.04 35.49 37.96
N ARG A 29 23.56 35.15 36.77
CA ARG A 29 24.74 35.81 36.16
C ARG A 29 24.95 35.39 34.70
N GLY A 30 24.08 35.92 33.83
CA GLY A 30 24.36 36.12 32.42
C GLY A 30 24.79 37.57 32.20
N LYS A 31 25.63 37.80 31.18
CA LYS A 31 26.25 39.06 30.72
C LYS A 31 27.64 39.35 31.31
N GLU A 32 28.66 38.76 30.70
CA GLU A 32 30.01 39.39 30.57
C GLU A 32 30.99 38.60 29.65
N ILE A 33 30.52 37.63 28.86
CA ILE A 33 31.41 36.84 27.97
C ILE A 33 30.87 36.84 26.54
N GLU A 34 30.70 38.02 25.94
CA GLU A 34 30.40 38.12 24.49
C GLU A 34 31.26 39.14 23.71
N GLU A 35 32.12 39.96 24.33
CA GLU A 35 32.81 41.04 23.60
C GLU A 35 34.31 40.87 23.29
N GLU A 36 35.00 39.78 23.68
CA GLU A 36 36.46 39.65 23.42
C GLU A 36 36.88 38.57 22.41
N LYS A 37 35.95 37.96 21.65
CA LYS A 37 36.30 36.95 20.61
C LYS A 37 36.17 37.42 19.16
N GLU A 38 35.93 38.71 18.91
CA GLU A 38 35.71 39.22 17.56
C GLU A 38 36.93 39.84 16.84
N VAL A 39 38.08 39.99 17.50
CA VAL A 39 39.22 40.74 16.87
C VAL A 39 40.33 39.84 16.29
N GLY A 40 40.35 38.53 16.59
CA GLY A 40 41.46 37.63 16.17
C GLY A 40 41.20 36.69 14.99
N LYS A 41 40.04 36.78 14.31
CA LYS A 41 39.58 35.72 13.38
C LYS A 41 39.47 36.13 11.91
N LYS A 42 40.21 37.16 11.48
CA LYS A 42 40.06 37.75 10.14
C LYS A 42 41.14 37.46 9.11
N GLU A 43 42.18 36.66 9.38
CA GLU A 43 43.24 36.47 8.36
C GLU A 43 43.57 35.04 7.88
N GLU A 44 42.92 33.98 8.36
CA GLU A 44 43.19 32.62 7.83
C GLU A 44 41.93 31.82 7.55
N MET A 45 41.25 32.13 6.44
CA MET A 45 40.23 31.22 5.88
C MET A 45 39.94 31.46 4.40
N LYS A 46 40.97 31.38 3.55
CA LYS A 46 40.80 31.41 2.10
C LYS A 46 40.79 29.97 1.56
N GLY A 47 39.62 29.32 1.59
CA GLY A 47 39.45 27.98 1.04
C GLY A 47 38.23 27.16 1.51
N MET A 48 37.19 27.78 2.06
CA MET A 48 35.96 27.10 2.50
C MET A 48 34.72 27.76 1.90
N TYR A 49 33.77 26.93 1.47
CA TYR A 49 32.49 27.28 0.84
C TYR A 49 31.88 28.54 1.48
N ASP A 50 31.74 29.60 0.71
CA ASP A 50 31.29 30.88 1.23
C ASP A 50 29.75 30.88 1.31
N GLY A 51 29.22 30.81 2.53
CA GLY A 51 27.78 30.80 2.78
C GLY A 51 27.03 32.03 2.26
N GLY A 52 27.75 33.05 1.77
CA GLY A 52 27.20 34.27 1.18
C GLY A 52 26.93 34.18 -0.33
N GLU A 53 27.91 33.80 -1.17
CA GLU A 53 27.73 33.83 -2.63
C GLU A 53 26.96 32.61 -3.17
N HIS A 54 27.04 31.46 -2.51
CA HIS A 54 26.41 30.21 -2.97
C HIS A 54 25.08 29.89 -2.27
N THR A 55 24.31 30.90 -1.88
CA THR A 55 22.99 30.72 -1.24
C THR A 55 21.96 30.10 -2.20
N PRO A 56 21.24 29.04 -1.82
CA PRO A 56 20.27 28.37 -2.69
C PRO A 56 18.98 29.19 -2.83
N LYS A 57 18.57 29.43 -4.07
CA LYS A 57 17.34 30.15 -4.45
C LYS A 57 16.36 29.22 -5.15
N LEU A 58 15.09 29.33 -4.80
CA LEU A 58 13.99 28.54 -5.33
C LEU A 58 13.37 29.26 -6.54
N LEU A 59 13.24 28.52 -7.65
CA LEU A 59 12.59 28.98 -8.88
C LEU A 59 11.10 28.64 -8.85
N CYS A 60 10.28 29.30 -9.67
CA CYS A 60 8.83 29.02 -9.74
C CYS A 60 8.50 27.62 -10.26
N CYS A 61 9.44 26.95 -10.95
CA CYS A 61 9.36 25.54 -11.33
C CYS A 61 9.83 24.58 -10.22
N SER A 62 9.89 25.05 -8.96
CA SER A 62 10.30 24.31 -7.76
C SER A 62 11.74 23.79 -7.73
N HIS A 63 12.57 24.14 -8.70
CA HIS A 63 13.99 23.80 -8.73
C HIS A 63 14.83 24.80 -7.93
N THR A 64 15.90 24.31 -7.30
CA THR A 64 16.81 25.14 -6.49
C THR A 64 18.16 25.29 -7.18
N VAL A 65 18.65 26.52 -7.29
CA VAL A 65 19.98 26.84 -7.88
C VAL A 65 20.66 27.89 -7.00
N CYS A 66 22.00 27.85 -6.87
CA CYS A 66 22.70 28.84 -6.06
C CYS A 66 22.71 30.23 -6.71
N LEU A 67 22.76 31.25 -5.86
CA LEU A 67 22.71 32.65 -6.27
C LEU A 67 23.85 33.03 -7.22
N HIS A 68 25.08 32.54 -6.97
CA HIS A 68 26.23 32.75 -7.85
C HIS A 68 25.96 32.25 -9.28
N CYS A 69 25.48 31.01 -9.45
CA CYS A 69 25.16 30.44 -10.75
C CYS A 69 24.00 31.17 -11.44
N LEU A 70 22.95 31.54 -10.69
CA LEU A 70 21.83 32.31 -11.24
C LEU A 70 22.28 33.69 -11.73
N THR A 71 23.21 34.34 -11.02
CA THR A 71 23.75 35.64 -11.42
C THR A 71 24.53 35.53 -12.75
N ARG A 72 25.30 34.46 -12.94
CA ARG A 72 26.01 34.20 -14.21
C ARG A 72 25.06 33.84 -15.35
N ILE A 73 24.03 33.03 -15.10
CA ILE A 73 23.04 32.62 -16.11
C ILE A 73 22.20 33.82 -16.57
N ALA A 74 21.74 34.65 -15.62
CA ALA A 74 21.01 35.88 -15.94
C ALA A 74 21.91 36.92 -16.63
N GLY A 75 23.20 37.01 -16.27
CA GLY A 75 24.18 37.88 -16.92
C GLY A 75 24.48 37.47 -18.36
N ALA A 76 24.61 36.16 -18.63
CA ALA A 76 24.85 35.63 -19.98
C ALA A 76 23.64 35.82 -20.91
N ALA A 77 22.41 35.80 -20.37
CA ALA A 77 21.20 36.05 -21.15
C ALA A 77 21.07 37.50 -21.67
N ASN A 78 21.75 38.47 -21.02
CA ASN A 78 21.72 39.89 -21.39
C ASN A 78 22.99 40.37 -22.12
N GLY A 79 23.99 39.52 -22.35
CA GLY A 79 25.28 39.88 -22.91
C GLY A 79 25.69 39.02 -24.10
N GLY A 80 25.21 39.36 -25.29
CA GLY A 80 25.62 38.72 -26.55
C GLY A 80 25.74 39.72 -27.70
N SER A 81 26.94 40.27 -27.92
CA SER A 81 27.60 40.42 -29.23
C SER A 81 28.77 41.41 -29.19
N SER A 82 29.99 40.90 -29.15
CA SER A 82 31.13 41.57 -29.77
C SER A 82 31.13 41.20 -31.26
N GLY A 83 30.96 42.22 -32.12
CA GLY A 83 31.29 42.15 -33.55
C GLY A 83 30.12 42.04 -34.52
N SER A 84 29.51 43.17 -34.88
CA SER A 84 29.34 43.61 -36.28
C SER A 84 28.58 44.93 -36.33
N GLN A 85 29.14 45.88 -37.08
CA GLN A 85 28.62 47.21 -37.34
C GLN A 85 27.27 47.13 -38.07
N ASN A 86 26.23 47.75 -37.53
CA ASN A 86 25.39 48.72 -38.25
C ASN A 86 24.38 49.37 -37.30
N ALA A 87 24.50 50.69 -37.19
CA ALA A 87 23.58 51.55 -36.47
C ALA A 87 22.42 51.95 -37.39
N GLN A 88 21.18 51.67 -37.00
CA GLN A 88 20.06 52.58 -37.21
C GLN A 88 18.80 52.16 -36.43
N GLN A 89 18.38 53.10 -35.56
CA GLN A 89 17.00 53.38 -35.12
C GLN A 89 16.17 52.22 -34.55
N ARG A 90 15.92 52.28 -33.23
CA ARG A 90 14.59 52.58 -32.68
C ARG A 90 14.65 52.90 -31.19
N THR A 91 14.06 54.05 -30.88
CA THR A 91 13.78 54.62 -29.56
C THR A 91 12.47 54.07 -28.98
N GLY A 92 12.38 53.84 -27.67
CA GLY A 92 11.10 53.84 -26.94
C GLY A 92 10.87 52.76 -25.86
N SER A 93 10.75 53.23 -24.61
CA SER A 93 10.02 52.68 -23.44
C SER A 93 10.45 51.37 -22.76
N ALA A 94 11.10 51.56 -21.61
CA ALA A 94 10.85 50.96 -20.29
C ALA A 94 9.97 49.69 -20.16
N GLY A 95 10.53 48.67 -19.51
CA GLY A 95 9.77 47.62 -18.81
C GLY A 95 10.02 46.17 -19.24
N ALA A 96 11.20 45.82 -19.76
CA ALA A 96 11.50 44.43 -20.10
C ALA A 96 11.73 43.58 -18.84
N ASN A 97 10.76 42.75 -18.47
CA ASN A 97 10.95 41.63 -17.55
C ASN A 97 12.01 40.69 -18.15
N SER A 98 13.24 40.73 -17.63
CA SER A 98 14.29 39.80 -18.05
C SER A 98 13.88 38.38 -17.65
N THR A 99 13.93 37.45 -18.61
CA THR A 99 13.63 36.04 -18.39
C THR A 99 14.87 35.20 -18.66
N PHE A 100 15.02 34.08 -17.95
CA PHE A 100 16.06 33.09 -18.23
C PHE A 100 15.46 31.68 -18.16
N ARG A 101 16.09 30.71 -18.80
CA ARG A 101 15.62 29.31 -18.72
C ARG A 101 16.24 28.62 -17.52
N CYS A 102 15.41 27.92 -16.75
CA CYS A 102 15.88 27.06 -15.67
C CYS A 102 16.92 26.05 -16.24
N PRO A 103 18.11 25.91 -15.64
CA PRO A 103 19.13 25.00 -16.16
C PRO A 103 18.73 23.52 -16.05
N ILE A 104 17.75 23.19 -15.22
CA ILE A 104 17.30 21.81 -14.96
C ILE A 104 16.14 21.43 -15.88
N CYS A 105 15.02 22.17 -15.81
CA CYS A 105 13.81 21.85 -16.59
C CYS A 105 13.60 22.71 -17.85
N ARG A 106 14.48 23.69 -18.13
CA ARG A 106 14.41 24.63 -19.26
C ARG A 106 13.18 25.55 -19.31
N GLU A 107 12.35 25.54 -18.27
CA GLU A 107 11.19 26.42 -18.12
C GLU A 107 11.62 27.90 -18.00
N CYS A 108 10.83 28.81 -18.58
CA CYS A 108 11.16 30.24 -18.59
C CYS A 108 10.82 30.88 -17.26
N ILE A 109 11.85 31.33 -16.54
CA ILE A 109 11.74 32.00 -15.25
C ILE A 109 11.81 33.51 -15.46
N THR A 110 10.85 34.23 -14.89
CA THR A 110 10.84 35.69 -14.91
C THR A 110 11.62 36.24 -13.72
N ILE A 111 12.58 37.14 -13.96
CA ILE A 111 13.40 37.73 -12.91
C ILE A 111 12.58 38.84 -12.21
N PRO A 112 12.41 38.81 -10.87
CA PRO A 112 11.73 39.86 -10.13
C PRO A 112 12.45 41.21 -10.23
N ARG A 113 11.77 42.31 -9.91
CA ARG A 113 12.35 43.68 -9.97
C ARG A 113 13.63 43.86 -9.14
N GLY A 114 13.86 43.02 -8.13
CA GLY A 114 15.09 42.99 -7.33
C GLY A 114 16.20 42.05 -7.84
N GLY A 115 16.10 41.56 -9.08
CA GLY A 115 17.07 40.63 -9.66
C GLY A 115 16.94 39.20 -9.14
N VAL A 116 17.89 38.33 -9.51
CA VAL A 116 17.92 36.92 -9.07
C VAL A 116 18.08 36.75 -7.56
N ALA A 117 18.60 37.77 -6.87
CA ALA A 117 18.72 37.79 -5.41
C ALA A 117 17.35 37.88 -4.70
N ALA A 118 16.33 38.43 -5.36
CA ALA A 118 14.98 38.57 -4.83
C ALA A 118 14.13 37.29 -4.96
N LEU A 119 14.67 36.22 -5.55
CA LEU A 119 14.02 34.90 -5.54
C LEU A 119 13.94 34.33 -4.11
N PRO A 120 12.87 33.59 -3.77
CA PRO A 120 12.69 33.02 -2.45
C PRO A 120 13.83 32.04 -2.11
N PRO A 121 14.31 32.00 -0.86
CA PRO A 121 15.31 31.01 -0.43
C PRO A 121 14.70 29.61 -0.37
N SER A 122 15.51 28.58 -0.66
CA SER A 122 15.07 27.18 -0.52
C SER A 122 15.20 26.72 0.94
N PHE A 123 14.08 26.65 1.66
CA PHE A 123 14.06 26.29 3.09
C PHE A 123 14.63 24.88 3.35
N LEU A 124 14.29 23.92 2.50
CA LEU A 124 14.67 22.51 2.66
C LEU A 124 16.18 22.29 2.44
N VAL A 125 16.76 22.97 1.44
CA VAL A 125 18.20 22.92 1.17
C VAL A 125 18.98 23.67 2.24
N ASN A 126 18.45 24.79 2.76
CA ASN A 126 19.07 25.51 3.87
C ASN A 126 19.09 24.68 5.17
N GLN A 127 18.01 23.96 5.50
CA GLN A 127 18.01 23.03 6.64
C GLN A 127 19.06 21.91 6.49
N LEU A 128 19.24 21.40 5.27
CA LEU A 128 20.24 20.37 4.96
C LEU A 128 21.68 20.91 5.09
N LEU A 129 21.93 22.13 4.61
CA LEU A 129 23.22 22.80 4.78
C LEU A 129 23.54 23.06 6.26
N ASP A 130 22.55 23.47 7.06
CA ASP A 130 22.70 23.62 8.51
C ASP A 130 22.99 22.27 9.21
N LEU A 131 22.35 21.20 8.76
CA LEU A 131 22.61 19.84 9.25
C LEU A 131 24.03 19.36 8.89
N MET A 132 24.49 19.61 7.67
CA MET A 132 25.85 19.29 7.24
C MET A 132 26.91 20.11 7.98
N ALA A 133 26.61 21.39 8.28
CA ALA A 133 27.47 22.23 9.09
C ALA A 133 27.56 21.73 10.54
N ARG A 134 26.46 21.18 11.08
CA ARG A 134 26.41 20.56 12.42
C ARG A 134 27.14 19.22 12.49
N GLN A 135 27.19 18.42 11.42
CA GLN A 135 27.91 17.14 11.36
C GLN A 135 29.44 17.27 11.21
N ARG A 136 29.99 18.45 10.85
CA ARG A 136 31.45 18.65 10.68
C ARG A 136 32.24 18.88 11.98
N ARG A 137 31.63 18.67 13.15
CA ARG A 137 32.32 18.77 14.44
C ARG A 137 32.45 17.41 15.12
N GLU A 138 33.17 16.49 14.47
CA GLU A 138 33.81 15.39 15.18
C GLU A 138 35.34 15.56 15.14
N VAL A 139 35.89 15.47 16.34
CA VAL A 139 37.24 15.83 16.82
C VAL A 139 38.35 15.08 16.08
N VAL A 140 39.31 15.80 15.47
CA VAL A 140 40.65 15.26 15.18
C VAL A 140 41.54 15.54 16.40
N PRO A 141 42.16 14.53 17.05
CA PRO A 141 43.09 14.78 18.14
C PRO A 141 44.39 15.38 17.58
N LYS A 142 44.76 16.58 18.06
CA LYS A 142 46.10 17.15 17.84
C LYS A 142 47.12 16.35 18.66
N CYS A 143 47.83 15.42 18.02
CA CYS A 143 49.02 14.79 18.58
C CYS A 143 50.27 15.37 17.90
N SER A 144 51.15 16.02 18.68
CA SER A 144 52.37 16.68 18.22
C SER A 144 53.52 15.74 17.82
N VAL A 145 53.27 14.42 17.75
CA VAL A 145 54.30 13.41 17.47
C VAL A 145 54.29 12.93 16.01
N HIS A 146 53.19 13.07 15.26
CA HIS A 146 53.07 12.51 13.90
C HIS A 146 53.36 13.49 12.73
N LEU A 147 53.67 14.77 13.01
CA LEU A 147 53.94 15.75 11.94
C LEU A 147 55.25 15.46 11.19
N ASN A 148 56.27 14.96 11.88
CA ASN A 148 57.59 14.72 11.28
C ASN A 148 57.64 13.44 10.44
N GLN A 149 56.77 12.47 10.68
CA GLN A 149 56.74 11.20 9.95
C GLN A 149 56.03 11.34 8.59
N VAL A 150 54.93 12.11 8.55
CA VAL A 150 54.16 12.39 7.31
C VAL A 150 54.94 13.27 6.32
N THR A 151 55.82 14.15 6.82
CA THR A 151 56.61 15.07 5.97
C THR A 151 57.79 14.37 5.29
N SER A 152 58.30 13.27 5.87
CA SER A 152 59.33 12.43 5.25
C SER A 152 58.75 11.53 4.15
N GLU A 153 57.57 10.96 4.37
CA GLU A 153 56.93 10.05 3.40
C GLU A 153 56.35 10.77 2.18
N CYS A 154 56.04 12.07 2.26
CA CYS A 154 55.56 12.84 1.10
C CYS A 154 56.65 13.20 0.08
N ASN A 155 57.92 13.28 0.48
CA ASN A 155 59.02 13.59 -0.45
C ASN A 155 59.41 12.39 -1.33
N ASP A 156 59.25 11.16 -0.83
CA ASP A 156 59.56 9.93 -1.59
C ASP A 156 58.46 9.59 -2.62
N VAL A 157 57.24 10.09 -2.42
CA VAL A 157 56.11 9.86 -3.36
C VAL A 157 56.16 10.79 -4.57
N GLN A 158 56.89 11.90 -4.51
CA GLN A 158 56.89 12.91 -5.57
C GLN A 158 57.64 12.46 -6.84
N TYR A 159 58.54 11.47 -6.75
CA TYR A 159 59.27 10.93 -7.91
C TYR A 159 58.55 9.74 -8.58
N LEU A 160 57.52 9.16 -7.95
CA LEU A 160 56.78 8.00 -8.47
C LEU A 160 55.48 8.38 -9.21
N VAL A 161 55.10 9.67 -9.21
CA VAL A 161 53.84 10.15 -9.82
C VAL A 161 53.96 10.46 -11.31
N GLU A 162 55.16 10.73 -11.85
CA GLU A 162 55.28 11.13 -13.26
C GLU A 162 55.12 9.99 -14.26
N VAL A 163 55.50 8.75 -13.92
CA VAL A 163 55.37 7.61 -14.86
C VAL A 163 53.97 6.99 -14.83
N ARG A 164 53.33 6.88 -13.66
CA ARG A 164 51.99 6.28 -13.53
C ARG A 164 50.87 7.11 -14.14
N ASN A 165 51.02 8.44 -14.19
CA ASN A 165 50.00 9.34 -14.74
C ASN A 165 49.95 9.27 -16.28
N ILE A 166 51.08 8.96 -16.94
CA ILE A 166 51.13 8.74 -18.38
C ILE A 166 50.46 7.41 -18.74
N THR A 167 50.75 6.33 -18.01
CA THR A 167 50.13 5.02 -18.25
C THR A 167 48.63 5.03 -17.98
N GLN A 168 48.18 5.73 -16.93
CA GLN A 168 46.73 5.93 -16.66
C GLN A 168 46.04 6.77 -17.73
N ARG A 169 46.71 7.80 -18.29
CA ARG A 169 46.14 8.59 -19.38
C ARG A 169 46.05 7.79 -20.68
N ILE A 170 47.03 6.94 -20.97
CA ILE A 170 46.99 6.04 -22.13
C ILE A 170 45.89 4.99 -21.95
N GLY A 171 45.73 4.42 -20.75
CA GLY A 171 44.61 3.53 -20.41
C GLY A 171 43.26 4.22 -20.56
N ALA A 172 43.09 5.42 -20.00
CA ALA A 172 41.85 6.19 -20.10
C ALA A 172 41.54 6.68 -21.54
N LEU A 173 42.56 6.85 -22.38
CA LEU A 173 42.39 7.11 -23.82
C LEU A 173 42.01 5.84 -24.58
N GLY A 174 42.55 4.68 -24.20
CA GLY A 174 42.15 3.37 -24.71
C GLY A 174 40.69 3.06 -24.39
N ASP A 175 40.27 3.24 -23.14
CA ASP A 175 38.89 3.03 -22.69
C ASP A 175 37.91 3.98 -23.40
N LYS A 176 38.31 5.24 -23.64
CA LYS A 176 37.50 6.21 -24.40
C LYS A 176 37.45 5.89 -25.89
N LEU A 177 38.52 5.35 -26.46
CA LEU A 177 38.55 4.91 -27.85
C LEU A 177 37.64 3.68 -28.02
N GLU A 178 37.70 2.70 -27.11
CA GLU A 178 36.84 1.52 -27.11
C GLU A 178 35.35 1.88 -26.90
N SER A 179 35.08 2.86 -26.03
CA SER A 179 33.74 3.46 -25.86
C SER A 179 33.25 4.18 -27.13
N ALA A 180 34.14 4.84 -27.87
CA ALA A 180 33.81 5.50 -29.13
C ALA A 180 33.61 4.49 -30.28
N THR A 181 34.34 3.37 -30.28
CA THR A 181 34.14 2.27 -31.24
C THR A 181 32.81 1.54 -30.98
N LEU A 182 32.39 1.43 -29.71
CA LEU A 182 31.04 0.96 -29.34
C LEU A 182 29.91 1.90 -29.78
N LEU A 183 30.20 3.19 -30.00
CA LEU A 183 29.26 4.18 -30.55
C LEU A 183 29.25 4.22 -32.09
N ALA A 184 30.20 3.54 -32.75
CA ALA A 184 30.29 3.48 -34.21
C ALA A 184 29.42 2.38 -34.83
N GLU A 185 28.90 1.44 -34.04
CA GLU A 185 27.87 0.50 -34.47
C GLU A 185 26.49 0.97 -34.00
N PRO A 186 25.59 1.42 -34.91
CA PRO A 186 24.24 1.80 -34.53
C PRO A 186 23.44 0.54 -34.18
N ARG A 187 23.19 0.32 -32.88
CA ARG A 187 22.09 -0.52 -32.43
C ARG A 187 20.82 0.34 -32.37
N GLU A 188 19.83 -0.08 -33.15
CA GLU A 188 18.45 0.45 -33.24
C GLU A 188 18.23 1.66 -34.17
N ASN A 189 18.29 1.39 -35.48
CA ASN A 189 17.61 2.22 -36.48
C ASN A 189 16.12 1.81 -36.55
N ALA A 190 15.25 2.48 -35.80
CA ALA A 190 13.85 2.60 -36.18
C ALA A 190 13.57 4.05 -36.59
N PHE A 191 13.84 4.35 -37.87
CA PHE A 191 13.37 5.58 -38.49
C PHE A 191 12.27 5.22 -39.50
N VAL A 192 11.10 5.81 -39.34
CA VAL A 192 10.06 5.79 -40.38
C VAL A 192 10.30 7.01 -41.26
N ALA A 193 10.92 6.81 -42.42
CA ALA A 193 10.98 7.83 -43.46
C ALA A 193 9.74 7.71 -44.35
N CYS A 194 8.94 8.78 -44.43
CA CYS A 194 7.78 8.85 -45.31
C CYS A 194 8.01 9.98 -46.32
N ASP A 195 8.44 9.62 -47.53
CA ASP A 195 8.56 10.57 -48.64
C ASP A 195 7.19 10.76 -49.30
N LEU A 196 6.62 11.95 -49.12
CA LEU A 196 5.31 12.31 -49.67
C LEU A 196 5.50 13.37 -50.75
N ALA A 197 5.06 13.07 -51.96
CA ALA A 197 4.93 14.06 -53.02
C ALA A 197 3.98 15.20 -52.58
N ALA A 198 4.27 16.44 -52.98
CA ALA A 198 3.61 17.64 -52.49
C ALA A 198 2.09 17.67 -52.77
N ASN A 199 1.28 17.13 -51.84
CA ASN A 199 -0.08 17.58 -51.45
C ASN A 199 -0.83 16.63 -50.48
N THR A 200 -0.16 15.66 -49.84
CA THR A 200 -0.83 14.61 -49.04
C THR A 200 -0.99 14.89 -47.55
N LYS A 201 -0.83 16.14 -47.09
CA LYS A 201 -0.84 16.46 -45.66
C LYS A 201 -2.17 16.15 -44.96
N SER A 202 -3.31 16.44 -45.60
CA SER A 202 -4.63 16.20 -45.01
C SER A 202 -5.02 14.72 -44.93
N ARG A 203 -4.55 13.89 -45.85
CA ARG A 203 -4.79 12.43 -45.81
C ARG A 203 -3.93 11.72 -44.76
N LEU A 204 -2.80 12.32 -44.38
CA LEU A 204 -1.92 11.78 -43.35
C LEU A 204 -2.52 11.94 -41.95
N ASP A 205 -3.13 13.10 -41.66
CA ASP A 205 -3.77 13.35 -40.37
C ASP A 205 -4.97 12.42 -40.14
N ASP A 206 -5.81 12.19 -41.17
CA ASP A 206 -6.92 11.23 -41.10
C ASP A 206 -6.44 9.77 -40.97
N ALA A 207 -5.34 9.41 -41.64
CA ALA A 207 -4.75 8.07 -41.56
C ALA A 207 -4.04 7.82 -40.21
N LEU A 208 -3.40 8.83 -39.62
CA LEU A 208 -2.79 8.76 -38.29
C LEU A 208 -3.86 8.70 -37.19
N ALA A 209 -4.98 9.39 -37.38
CA ALA A 209 -6.14 9.27 -36.48
C ALA A 209 -6.77 7.87 -36.51
N THR A 210 -6.65 7.13 -37.61
CA THR A 210 -7.11 5.73 -37.73
C THR A 210 -6.05 4.68 -37.36
N LEU A 211 -4.76 5.04 -37.32
CA LEU A 211 -3.66 4.10 -37.07
C LEU A 211 -3.56 3.63 -35.60
N GLY A 212 -4.24 4.31 -34.67
CA GLY A 212 -4.02 4.10 -33.25
C GLY A 212 -2.64 4.57 -32.78
N ARG A 213 -2.35 4.39 -31.50
CA ARG A 213 -1.11 4.87 -30.86
C ARG A 213 0.09 4.06 -31.35
N VAL A 214 1.01 4.68 -32.09
CA VAL A 214 2.31 4.06 -32.44
C VAL A 214 3.15 3.92 -31.17
N ARG A 215 3.39 2.68 -30.71
CA ARG A 215 4.20 2.36 -29.53
C ARG A 215 5.53 1.76 -30.00
N THR A 216 6.65 2.34 -29.56
CA THR A 216 7.98 1.76 -29.76
C THR A 216 8.28 0.81 -28.61
N SER A 217 8.45 -0.48 -28.89
CA SER A 217 8.83 -1.46 -27.87
C SER A 217 10.32 -1.36 -27.56
N THR A 218 10.66 -1.20 -26.29
CA THR A 218 12.04 -1.17 -25.78
C THR A 218 12.41 -2.45 -25.05
N THR A 219 11.53 -3.47 -25.08
CA THR A 219 11.58 -4.64 -24.19
C THR A 219 11.89 -5.91 -25.00
N LEU A 220 13.17 -6.13 -25.25
CA LEU A 220 13.71 -7.41 -25.72
C LEU A 220 14.23 -8.19 -24.50
N PRO A 221 13.88 -9.48 -24.28
CA PRO A 221 13.83 -10.02 -22.92
C PRO A 221 15.20 -10.27 -22.29
N LYS A 222 15.52 -9.44 -21.28
CA LYS A 222 15.88 -9.76 -19.87
C LYS A 222 15.96 -8.41 -19.14
N PRO A 223 15.37 -8.20 -17.94
CA PRO A 223 14.76 -9.12 -16.96
C PRO A 223 13.29 -8.82 -16.52
N CYS A 224 12.26 -9.48 -17.07
CA CYS A 224 10.90 -9.41 -16.49
C CYS A 224 10.70 -10.46 -15.38
N THR A 225 9.90 -10.12 -14.37
CA THR A 225 9.56 -11.01 -13.24
C THR A 225 8.06 -11.26 -13.24
N VAL A 226 7.66 -12.53 -13.12
CA VAL A 226 6.25 -12.91 -12.93
C VAL A 226 6.07 -13.38 -11.49
N ASN A 227 5.20 -12.71 -10.75
CA ASN A 227 4.77 -13.13 -9.42
C ASN A 227 3.39 -13.78 -9.51
N LEU A 228 3.24 -14.92 -8.85
CA LEU A 228 1.99 -15.67 -8.82
C LEU A 228 1.28 -15.41 -7.50
N GLU A 229 0.22 -14.62 -7.57
CA GLU A 229 -0.81 -14.56 -6.53
C GLU A 229 -2.09 -15.20 -7.11
N ALA A 230 -3.28 -15.01 -6.54
CA ALA A 230 -4.52 -15.51 -7.18
C ALA A 230 -4.73 -14.98 -8.64
N THR A 231 -3.87 -14.07 -9.06
CA THR A 231 -3.63 -13.58 -10.43
C THR A 231 -2.10 -13.56 -10.67
N ALA A 232 -1.67 -13.69 -11.93
CA ALA A 232 -0.25 -13.57 -12.26
C ALA A 232 0.09 -12.11 -12.60
N ILE A 233 1.01 -11.50 -11.84
CA ILE A 233 1.49 -10.14 -12.06
C ILE A 233 2.81 -10.21 -12.80
N LEU A 234 2.85 -9.68 -14.02
CA LEU A 234 4.08 -9.54 -14.80
C LEU A 234 4.60 -8.11 -14.64
N SER A 235 5.81 -7.96 -14.11
CA SER A 235 6.52 -6.69 -14.02
C SER A 235 7.63 -6.62 -15.07
N THR A 236 7.63 -5.53 -15.84
CA THR A 236 8.72 -5.19 -16.76
C THR A 236 9.70 -4.24 -16.08
N VAL A 237 10.99 -4.38 -16.39
CA VAL A 237 12.05 -3.51 -15.86
C VAL A 237 12.93 -3.01 -17.00
N ASP A 238 13.61 -1.90 -16.78
CA ASP A 238 14.53 -1.30 -17.75
C ASP A 238 15.86 -2.07 -17.85
N TYR A 239 16.76 -1.60 -18.71
CA TYR A 239 18.11 -2.18 -18.88
C TYR A 239 18.92 -2.22 -17.58
N HIS A 240 18.63 -1.32 -16.63
CA HIS A 240 19.31 -1.23 -15.33
C HIS A 240 18.65 -2.08 -14.24
N GLY A 241 17.54 -2.78 -14.54
CA GLY A 241 16.80 -3.59 -13.59
C GLY A 241 15.80 -2.82 -12.74
N ASN A 242 15.53 -1.55 -13.05
CA ASN A 242 14.54 -0.76 -12.32
C ASN A 242 13.14 -0.99 -12.88
N ALA A 243 12.13 -1.07 -12.00
CA ALA A 243 10.73 -1.17 -12.40
C ALA A 243 10.38 -0.01 -13.34
N ARG A 244 9.73 -0.35 -14.46
CA ARG A 244 9.20 0.66 -15.35
C ARG A 244 8.05 1.39 -14.66
N THR A 245 7.84 2.65 -15.06
CA THR A 245 6.71 3.49 -14.63
C THR A 245 5.84 3.89 -15.82
N ASN A 246 6.17 3.37 -17.00
CA ASN A 246 5.48 3.57 -18.27
C ASN A 246 5.68 2.34 -19.17
N GLY A 247 4.62 1.85 -19.81
CA GLY A 247 4.77 0.71 -20.72
C GLY A 247 3.45 0.03 -21.06
N GLY A 248 3.46 -0.71 -22.17
CA GLY A 248 2.29 -1.39 -22.74
C GLY A 248 2.67 -2.21 -23.98
N ASP A 249 3.81 -2.90 -23.90
CA ASP A 249 4.22 -3.93 -24.87
C ASP A 249 3.16 -5.03 -24.97
N PRO A 250 2.94 -5.60 -26.16
CA PRO A 250 2.00 -6.70 -26.35
C PRO A 250 2.51 -7.96 -25.66
N ILE A 251 1.69 -8.49 -24.77
CA ILE A 251 1.93 -9.74 -24.04
C ILE A 251 0.86 -10.75 -24.40
N THR A 252 1.28 -12.00 -24.49
CA THR A 252 0.38 -13.15 -24.57
C THR A 252 0.62 -14.07 -23.38
N ALA A 253 -0.46 -14.61 -22.84
CA ALA A 253 -0.43 -15.57 -21.74
C ALA A 253 -1.35 -16.74 -22.08
N GLU A 254 -0.77 -17.93 -22.21
CA GLU A 254 -1.48 -19.18 -22.44
C GLU A 254 -1.41 -20.01 -21.15
N VAL A 255 -2.56 -20.37 -20.59
CA VAL A 255 -2.64 -21.23 -19.41
C VAL A 255 -3.22 -22.58 -19.83
N ALA A 256 -2.49 -23.67 -19.60
CA ALA A 256 -2.95 -25.01 -19.94
C ALA A 256 -2.79 -25.95 -18.75
N ARG A 257 -3.73 -26.88 -18.59
CA ARG A 257 -3.61 -27.98 -17.62
C ARG A 257 -2.57 -28.98 -18.11
N VAL A 258 -1.69 -29.42 -17.23
CA VAL A 258 -0.73 -30.49 -17.52
C VAL A 258 -1.39 -31.82 -17.20
N ASN A 259 -1.56 -32.68 -18.20
CA ASN A 259 -1.96 -34.05 -17.99
C ASN A 259 -0.73 -34.86 -17.57
N GLU A 260 -0.81 -35.62 -16.48
CA GLU A 260 0.33 -36.40 -15.95
C GLU A 260 0.80 -37.50 -16.92
N GLU A 261 0.00 -37.85 -17.93
CA GLU A 261 0.37 -38.82 -18.97
C GLU A 261 1.39 -38.26 -19.99
N ASP A 262 1.45 -36.94 -20.19
CA ASP A 262 2.36 -36.30 -21.15
C ASP A 262 3.77 -36.05 -20.57
N ALA A 263 3.95 -36.16 -19.25
CA ALA A 263 5.25 -35.92 -18.59
C ALA A 263 6.25 -37.09 -18.77
N ASN A 264 5.76 -38.29 -19.11
CA ASN A 264 6.60 -39.49 -19.26
C ASN A 264 7.01 -39.80 -20.70
N ASN A 265 6.56 -39.03 -21.69
CA ASN A 265 6.88 -39.24 -23.11
C ASN A 265 7.63 -38.04 -23.72
N ALA A 266 8.68 -37.57 -23.05
CA ALA A 266 9.61 -36.58 -23.62
C ALA A 266 10.63 -37.20 -24.61
N ASP A 267 10.45 -38.45 -25.03
CA ASP A 267 11.29 -39.10 -26.05
C ASP A 267 10.46 -40.02 -26.95
N SER A 268 9.74 -39.46 -27.91
CA SER A 268 9.60 -40.04 -29.25
C SER A 268 8.75 -39.13 -30.14
N SER A 269 9.44 -38.47 -31.06
CA SER A 269 8.84 -37.96 -32.27
C SER A 269 8.21 -39.10 -33.08
N VAL A 270 7.10 -38.80 -33.75
CA VAL A 270 6.49 -39.52 -34.90
C VAL A 270 5.39 -40.54 -34.57
N ARG A 271 4.14 -40.06 -34.50
CA ARG A 271 2.97 -40.49 -35.33
C ARG A 271 1.69 -39.79 -34.87
N ARG A 272 1.34 -38.67 -35.52
CA ARG A 272 -0.04 -38.15 -35.51
C ARG A 272 -0.86 -38.98 -36.48
N SER A 273 -1.76 -39.81 -35.95
CA SER A 273 -2.87 -40.38 -36.72
C SER A 273 -4.17 -39.84 -36.14
N ARG A 274 -4.95 -39.22 -37.04
CA ARG A 274 -6.34 -38.79 -36.87
C ARG A 274 -7.19 -39.91 -36.26
N ASN A 275 -7.85 -39.62 -35.15
CA ASN A 275 -9.25 -39.95 -34.83
C ASN A 275 -9.42 -39.97 -33.31
N GLU A 276 -9.87 -38.85 -32.74
CA GLU A 276 -10.49 -38.79 -31.40
C GLU A 276 -11.14 -37.40 -31.23
N GLU A 277 -12.07 -37.08 -32.14
CA GLU A 277 -13.21 -36.21 -31.80
C GLU A 277 -14.30 -37.16 -31.27
N GLU A 278 -14.99 -36.75 -30.20
CA GLU A 278 -16.03 -37.49 -29.46
C GLU A 278 -15.56 -38.33 -28.24
N ARG A 279 -15.00 -37.65 -27.24
CA ARG A 279 -15.39 -37.79 -25.82
C ARG A 279 -14.91 -36.57 -25.04
N GLY A 280 -15.86 -35.76 -24.56
CA GLY A 280 -15.61 -34.48 -23.92
C GLY A 280 -14.76 -34.57 -22.65
N GLY A 281 -13.62 -33.88 -22.66
CA GLY A 281 -12.69 -33.74 -21.55
C GLY A 281 -11.34 -33.19 -22.02
N GLY A 282 -11.35 -32.24 -22.95
CA GLY A 282 -10.13 -31.73 -23.58
C GLY A 282 -9.34 -30.83 -22.64
N GLY A 283 -8.05 -31.14 -22.48
CA GLY A 283 -7.03 -30.23 -21.95
C GLY A 283 -6.83 -29.02 -22.87
N GLY A 284 -7.86 -28.16 -22.95
CA GLY A 284 -7.82 -26.91 -23.68
C GLY A 284 -7.15 -25.81 -22.85
N ALA A 285 -6.57 -24.83 -23.54
CA ALA A 285 -6.10 -23.60 -22.90
C ALA A 285 -7.28 -22.92 -22.17
N LEU A 286 -7.05 -22.52 -20.92
CA LEU A 286 -7.97 -21.73 -20.14
C LEU A 286 -8.08 -20.33 -20.73
N GLU A 287 -9.26 -19.73 -20.62
CA GLU A 287 -9.47 -18.33 -20.95
C GLU A 287 -8.62 -17.44 -20.02
N THR A 288 -7.85 -16.54 -20.64
CA THR A 288 -6.91 -15.63 -19.98
C THR A 288 -7.25 -14.19 -20.35
N GLU A 289 -7.45 -13.35 -19.33
CA GLU A 289 -7.62 -11.90 -19.48
C GLU A 289 -6.30 -11.22 -19.09
N ILE A 290 -5.80 -10.33 -19.95
CA ILE A 290 -4.58 -9.56 -19.68
C ILE A 290 -4.97 -8.09 -19.56
N VAL A 291 -4.73 -7.51 -18.39
CA VAL A 291 -4.96 -6.09 -18.13
C VAL A 291 -3.61 -5.38 -18.02
N ASP A 292 -3.32 -4.51 -18.99
CA ASP A 292 -2.21 -3.57 -18.95
C ASP A 292 -2.53 -2.45 -17.96
N LYS A 293 -1.68 -2.25 -16.95
CA LYS A 293 -1.85 -1.18 -15.96
C LYS A 293 -1.23 0.15 -16.40
N GLU A 294 -0.64 0.18 -17.59
CA GLU A 294 0.06 1.32 -18.20
C GLU A 294 1.29 1.84 -17.42
N ASP A 295 1.60 1.22 -16.29
CA ASP A 295 2.77 1.49 -15.45
C ASP A 295 3.94 0.54 -15.75
N GLY A 296 3.81 -0.35 -16.74
CA GLY A 296 4.78 -1.40 -17.02
C GLY A 296 4.53 -2.72 -16.27
N THR A 297 3.42 -2.82 -15.54
CA THR A 297 2.90 -4.06 -14.97
C THR A 297 1.64 -4.55 -15.69
N TYR A 298 1.47 -5.87 -15.70
CA TYR A 298 0.33 -6.52 -16.35
C TYR A 298 -0.29 -7.51 -15.38
N LEU A 299 -1.61 -7.50 -15.33
CA LEU A 299 -2.40 -8.44 -14.56
C LEU A 299 -2.95 -9.51 -15.50
N ILE A 300 -2.43 -10.73 -15.37
CA ILE A 300 -2.91 -11.91 -16.10
C ILE A 300 -3.89 -12.64 -15.18
N LYS A 301 -5.17 -12.58 -15.52
CA LYS A 301 -6.25 -13.25 -14.81
C LYS A 301 -6.66 -14.50 -15.57
N PHE A 302 -6.84 -15.60 -14.86
CA PHE A 302 -7.35 -16.85 -15.40
C PHE A 302 -8.05 -17.60 -14.27
N ARG A 303 -8.98 -18.50 -14.63
CA ARG A 303 -9.74 -19.27 -13.63
C ARG A 303 -9.61 -20.76 -13.89
N PRO A 304 -8.81 -21.49 -13.08
CA PRO A 304 -8.82 -22.93 -13.10
C PRO A 304 -10.22 -23.46 -12.80
N ASN A 305 -10.70 -24.37 -13.63
CA ASN A 305 -12.00 -25.03 -13.47
C ASN A 305 -11.90 -26.39 -12.77
N LEU A 306 -10.70 -26.97 -12.71
CA LEU A 306 -10.42 -28.28 -12.14
C LEU A 306 -9.14 -28.24 -11.30
N PRO A 307 -9.05 -29.04 -10.23
CA PRO A 307 -7.81 -29.21 -9.49
C PRO A 307 -6.73 -29.89 -10.33
N GLY A 308 -5.48 -29.60 -10.01
CA GLY A 308 -4.31 -30.18 -10.67
C GLY A 308 -3.26 -29.16 -11.06
N LYS A 309 -2.27 -29.62 -11.83
CA LYS A 309 -1.12 -28.84 -12.25
C LYS A 309 -1.43 -28.07 -13.53
N TYR A 310 -1.13 -26.77 -13.54
CA TYR A 310 -1.26 -25.87 -14.69
C TYR A 310 0.09 -25.27 -15.04
N GLN A 311 0.29 -24.99 -16.32
CA GLN A 311 1.42 -24.26 -16.84
C GLN A 311 0.96 -22.95 -17.47
N ILE A 312 1.59 -21.85 -17.08
CA ILE A 312 1.40 -20.53 -17.67
C ILE A 312 2.59 -20.19 -18.54
N LYS A 313 2.35 -20.12 -19.85
CA LYS A 313 3.31 -19.64 -20.81
C LYS A 313 3.05 -18.16 -21.07
N VAL A 314 4.00 -17.30 -20.69
CA VAL A 314 3.90 -15.85 -20.85
C VAL A 314 4.97 -15.40 -21.84
N THR A 315 4.58 -14.68 -22.88
CA THR A 315 5.50 -14.12 -23.86
C THR A 315 5.30 -12.62 -24.03
N VAL A 316 6.40 -11.91 -24.24
CA VAL A 316 6.43 -10.50 -24.64
C VAL A 316 6.98 -10.48 -26.07
N LEU A 317 6.22 -9.96 -27.04
CA LEU A 317 6.60 -9.99 -28.46
C LEU A 317 6.99 -11.40 -28.95
N ASP A 318 6.16 -12.40 -28.63
CA ASP A 318 6.37 -13.82 -28.95
C ASP A 318 7.65 -14.45 -28.36
N ARG A 319 8.34 -13.77 -27.44
CA ARG A 319 9.50 -14.30 -26.72
C ARG A 319 9.14 -14.65 -25.28
N PRO A 320 9.46 -15.87 -24.80
CA PRO A 320 9.11 -16.28 -23.45
C PRO A 320 9.82 -15.41 -22.40
N VAL A 321 9.07 -15.03 -21.37
CA VAL A 321 9.66 -14.37 -20.21
C VAL A 321 10.51 -15.35 -19.41
N ARG A 322 11.35 -14.82 -18.51
CA ARG A 322 12.19 -15.63 -17.65
C ARG A 322 11.32 -16.59 -16.81
N HIS A 323 11.74 -17.86 -16.71
CA HIS A 323 11.05 -18.92 -15.97
C HIS A 323 9.69 -19.35 -16.56
N SER A 324 9.37 -18.94 -17.79
CA SER A 324 8.23 -19.50 -18.52
C SER A 324 8.58 -20.87 -19.14
N PRO A 325 7.71 -21.90 -19.07
CA PRO A 325 6.38 -21.89 -18.45
C PRO A 325 6.42 -21.97 -16.92
N LEU A 326 5.60 -21.14 -16.27
CA LEU A 326 5.43 -21.13 -14.82
C LEU A 326 4.47 -22.24 -14.43
N THR A 327 4.81 -23.00 -13.40
CA THR A 327 3.96 -24.11 -12.94
C THR A 327 3.15 -23.70 -11.71
N ILE A 328 1.86 -24.02 -11.71
CA ILE A 328 0.92 -23.74 -10.61
C ILE A 328 0.20 -25.02 -10.25
N GLU A 329 0.00 -25.23 -8.95
CA GLU A 329 -0.83 -26.31 -8.43
C GLU A 329 -2.14 -25.73 -7.91
N VAL A 330 -3.25 -26.23 -8.43
CA VAL A 330 -4.60 -25.80 -8.08
C VAL A 330 -5.21 -26.85 -7.18
N SER A 331 -5.51 -26.48 -5.93
CA SER A 331 -6.16 -27.36 -4.96
C SER A 331 -7.64 -27.53 -5.26
N GLU A 332 -8.21 -28.65 -4.82
CA GLU A 332 -9.66 -28.91 -4.89
C GLU A 332 -10.46 -28.01 -3.93
N HIS A 333 -9.83 -27.58 -2.84
CA HIS A 333 -10.44 -26.81 -1.77
C HIS A 333 -9.72 -25.49 -1.53
N ASN A 334 -10.45 -24.47 -1.10
CA ASN A 334 -9.91 -23.16 -0.78
C ASN A 334 -9.61 -23.10 0.73
N ASN A 335 -8.45 -23.65 1.11
CA ASN A 335 -7.96 -23.61 2.48
C ASN A 335 -7.59 -22.17 2.89
N PRO A 336 -7.68 -21.83 4.18
CA PRO A 336 -7.33 -20.49 4.64
C PRO A 336 -5.86 -20.19 4.35
N VAL A 337 -5.60 -18.98 3.84
CA VAL A 337 -4.25 -18.44 3.65
C VAL A 337 -3.51 -18.36 4.98
N LYS A 338 -4.24 -18.02 6.04
CA LYS A 338 -3.69 -17.96 7.40
C LYS A 338 -4.76 -18.30 8.42
N VAL A 339 -4.37 -19.06 9.43
CA VAL A 339 -5.13 -19.30 10.65
C VAL A 339 -4.35 -18.64 11.79
N PHE A 340 -5.00 -17.77 12.55
CA PHE A 340 -4.39 -17.12 13.70
C PHE A 340 -5.20 -17.39 14.96
N GLY A 341 -4.49 -17.92 15.95
CA GLY A 341 -4.95 -18.12 17.30
C GLY A 341 -5.50 -19.50 17.64
N SER A 342 -5.65 -19.69 18.94
CA SER A 342 -6.08 -20.90 19.60
C SER A 342 -6.76 -20.52 20.92
N ARG A 343 -7.44 -21.47 21.54
CA ARG A 343 -8.14 -21.23 22.79
C ARG A 343 -7.19 -20.84 23.93
N GLY A 344 -7.43 -19.70 24.56
CA GLY A 344 -6.69 -19.23 25.73
C GLY A 344 -6.78 -17.71 25.95
N SER A 345 -5.83 -17.17 26.71
CA SER A 345 -5.81 -15.75 27.12
C SER A 345 -4.51 -15.01 26.78
N GLY A 346 -3.51 -15.75 26.29
CA GLY A 346 -2.23 -15.24 25.85
C GLY A 346 -2.30 -14.29 24.65
N LYS A 347 -1.12 -13.83 24.24
CA LYS A 347 -0.91 -12.85 23.16
C LYS A 347 -1.46 -13.32 21.82
N GLU A 348 -1.29 -14.60 21.51
CA GLU A 348 -1.77 -15.19 20.24
C GLU A 348 -3.05 -16.01 20.44
N GLU A 349 -3.60 -16.06 21.65
CA GLU A 349 -4.77 -16.86 21.96
C GLU A 349 -6.05 -16.00 21.95
N PHE A 350 -7.19 -16.67 21.79
CA PHE A 350 -8.54 -16.10 21.93
C PHE A 350 -9.39 -16.92 22.91
N LEU A 351 -10.38 -16.27 23.51
CA LEU A 351 -11.41 -16.92 24.28
C LEU A 351 -12.75 -16.38 23.85
N GLN A 352 -13.52 -17.16 23.08
CA GLN A 352 -14.79 -16.72 22.50
C GLN A 352 -14.66 -15.42 21.70
N PRO A 353 -13.87 -15.40 20.61
CA PRO A 353 -13.88 -14.27 19.70
C PRO A 353 -15.23 -14.23 18.97
N VAL A 354 -15.83 -13.05 18.82
CA VAL A 354 -17.21 -12.92 18.29
C VAL A 354 -17.29 -12.08 17.02
N ALA A 355 -16.62 -10.93 17.00
CA ALA A 355 -16.72 -9.97 15.92
C ALA A 355 -15.35 -9.57 15.39
N VAL A 356 -15.29 -9.18 14.12
CA VAL A 356 -14.09 -8.65 13.48
C VAL A 356 -14.47 -7.47 12.61
N SER A 357 -13.64 -6.45 12.59
CA SER A 357 -13.73 -5.33 11.66
C SER A 357 -12.34 -4.96 11.16
N VAL A 358 -12.27 -4.41 9.96
CA VAL A 358 -11.01 -4.04 9.29
C VAL A 358 -11.08 -2.55 8.97
N ASN A 359 -10.00 -1.85 9.27
CA ASN A 359 -9.81 -0.47 8.83
C ASN A 359 -9.36 -0.47 7.36
N ASN A 360 -10.08 0.22 6.47
CA ASN A 360 -9.68 0.31 5.06
C ASN A 360 -8.34 1.05 4.89
N ASP A 361 -8.06 2.02 5.76
CA ASP A 361 -6.80 2.78 5.79
C ASP A 361 -5.75 2.04 6.62
N GLY A 362 -4.84 1.36 5.92
CA GLY A 362 -3.71 0.63 6.54
C GLY A 362 -4.02 -0.82 6.95
N GLY A 363 -5.28 -1.27 6.80
CA GLY A 363 -5.65 -2.69 6.87
C GLY A 363 -5.54 -3.33 8.25
N ALA A 364 -5.56 -2.53 9.33
CA ALA A 364 -5.55 -3.05 10.69
C ALA A 364 -6.84 -3.86 10.97
N VAL A 365 -6.68 -5.02 11.60
CA VAL A 365 -7.78 -5.95 11.88
C VAL A 365 -8.09 -5.90 13.38
N TYR A 366 -9.34 -5.63 13.73
CA TYR A 366 -9.81 -5.53 15.11
C TYR A 366 -10.73 -6.71 15.40
N VAL A 367 -10.33 -7.59 16.34
CA VAL A 367 -11.10 -8.78 16.72
C VAL A 367 -11.60 -8.62 18.14
N VAL A 368 -12.92 -8.67 18.35
CA VAL A 368 -13.52 -8.67 19.69
C VAL A 368 -13.32 -10.05 20.30
N ASP A 369 -12.45 -10.13 21.30
CA ASP A 369 -12.14 -11.31 22.09
C ASP A 369 -12.96 -11.29 23.38
N THR A 370 -14.26 -11.56 23.24
CA THR A 370 -15.28 -11.29 24.25
C THR A 370 -14.98 -11.98 25.58
N GLY A 371 -14.56 -13.24 25.56
CA GLY A 371 -14.23 -13.99 26.78
C GLY A 371 -13.04 -13.41 27.55
N ASN A 372 -12.11 -12.75 26.85
CA ASN A 372 -10.99 -12.01 27.45
C ASN A 372 -11.30 -10.51 27.68
N SER A 373 -12.50 -10.02 27.36
CA SER A 373 -12.92 -8.62 27.57
C SER A 373 -11.98 -7.60 26.93
N ARG A 374 -11.50 -7.88 25.71
CA ARG A 374 -10.54 -7.05 24.98
C ARG A 374 -10.85 -7.04 23.49
N VAL A 375 -10.30 -6.07 22.78
CA VAL A 375 -10.17 -6.10 21.32
C VAL A 375 -8.72 -6.40 20.97
N LYS A 376 -8.48 -7.38 20.12
CA LYS A 376 -7.15 -7.71 19.60
C LYS A 376 -6.92 -6.99 18.29
N VAL A 377 -5.86 -6.18 18.21
CA VAL A 377 -5.46 -5.47 16.99
C VAL A 377 -4.37 -6.26 16.29
N LEU A 378 -4.59 -6.59 15.03
CA LEU A 378 -3.68 -7.35 14.18
C LEU A 378 -3.33 -6.56 12.91
N THR A 379 -2.23 -6.93 12.27
CA THR A 379 -1.89 -6.46 10.92
C THR A 379 -2.80 -7.14 9.86
N PRO A 380 -2.80 -6.69 8.59
CA PRO A 380 -3.52 -7.37 7.50
C PRO A 380 -3.13 -8.85 7.32
N ASP A 381 -1.89 -9.17 7.69
CA ASP A 381 -1.34 -10.53 7.71
C ASP A 381 -1.59 -11.26 9.03
N LEU A 382 -2.50 -10.78 9.89
CA LEU A 382 -2.83 -11.37 11.19
C LEU A 382 -1.64 -11.49 12.15
N HIS A 383 -0.67 -10.58 12.11
CA HIS A 383 0.35 -10.48 13.16
C HIS A 383 -0.18 -9.63 14.31
N PHE A 384 0.07 -10.07 15.55
CA PHE A 384 -0.37 -9.34 16.73
C PHE A 384 0.32 -7.97 16.86
N ILE A 385 -0.48 -6.92 17.06
CA ILE A 385 0.00 -5.56 17.35
C ILE A 385 -0.17 -5.24 18.83
N ARG A 386 -1.42 -5.20 19.33
CA ARG A 386 -1.75 -4.82 20.72
C ARG A 386 -3.15 -5.29 21.13
N HIS A 387 -3.46 -5.17 22.42
CA HIS A 387 -4.82 -5.22 22.94
C HIS A 387 -5.37 -3.81 23.13
N LEU A 388 -6.67 -3.65 22.90
CA LEU A 388 -7.44 -2.50 23.39
C LEU A 388 -8.33 -2.99 24.53
N GLU A 389 -8.31 -2.26 25.64
CA GLU A 389 -9.09 -2.54 26.83
C GLU A 389 -9.75 -1.24 27.25
N CYS A 390 -11.05 -1.31 27.54
CA CYS A 390 -11.84 -0.16 27.98
C CYS A 390 -13.04 -0.66 28.77
N ASP A 391 -13.69 0.24 29.51
CA ASP A 391 -14.84 -0.11 30.36
C ASP A 391 -16.00 -0.72 29.55
N GLY A 392 -16.19 -0.29 28.30
CA GLY A 392 -17.20 -0.84 27.38
C GLY A 392 -16.99 -2.33 27.04
N LEU A 393 -15.77 -2.86 27.14
CA LEU A 393 -15.44 -4.26 26.85
C LEU A 393 -15.60 -5.18 28.06
N THR A 394 -15.78 -4.60 29.25
CA THR A 394 -15.84 -5.35 30.51
C THR A 394 -17.03 -6.30 30.57
N GLY A 395 -16.91 -7.30 31.44
CA GLY A 395 -18.02 -8.20 31.73
C GLY A 395 -18.29 -9.22 30.63
N ARG A 396 -17.35 -9.45 29.69
CA ARG A 396 -17.40 -10.50 28.67
C ARG A 396 -18.69 -10.49 27.85
N SER A 397 -19.14 -9.29 27.48
CA SER A 397 -20.46 -9.07 26.89
C SER A 397 -20.41 -8.15 25.65
N CYS A 398 -19.22 -7.88 25.12
CA CYS A 398 -19.11 -7.20 23.83
C CYS A 398 -19.54 -8.15 22.70
N THR A 399 -20.41 -7.69 21.80
CA THR A 399 -21.01 -8.51 20.74
C THR A 399 -20.63 -8.06 19.33
N GLY A 400 -20.40 -6.76 19.12
CA GLY A 400 -20.05 -6.22 17.81
C GLY A 400 -18.94 -5.17 17.88
N ILE A 401 -18.28 -4.95 16.74
CA ILE A 401 -17.31 -3.87 16.51
C ILE A 401 -17.46 -3.36 15.08
N ALA A 402 -17.34 -2.04 14.90
CA ALA A 402 -17.29 -1.39 13.60
C ALA A 402 -16.24 -0.29 13.60
N VAL A 403 -15.56 -0.09 12.48
CA VAL A 403 -14.58 0.99 12.30
C VAL A 403 -15.20 2.08 11.43
N ASN A 404 -14.96 3.34 11.80
CA ASN A 404 -15.20 4.50 10.95
C ASN A 404 -13.86 5.06 10.48
N ASP A 405 -13.46 4.70 9.27
CA ASP A 405 -12.15 5.09 8.72
C ASP A 405 -12.07 6.60 8.49
N THR A 406 -13.13 7.21 7.94
CA THR A 406 -13.19 8.66 7.68
C THR A 406 -13.16 9.48 8.98
N GLY A 407 -13.76 8.95 10.04
CA GLY A 407 -13.79 9.57 11.37
C GLY A 407 -12.55 9.29 12.23
N GLY A 408 -11.76 8.25 11.92
CA GLY A 408 -10.61 7.84 12.74
C GLY A 408 -10.99 7.27 14.11
N TRP A 409 -12.15 6.62 14.22
CA TRP A 409 -12.65 6.01 15.46
C TRP A 409 -13.34 4.67 15.19
N LEU A 410 -13.60 3.91 16.23
CA LEU A 410 -14.32 2.64 16.17
C LEU A 410 -15.43 2.61 17.22
N ALA A 411 -16.49 1.86 16.98
CA ALA A 411 -17.56 1.65 17.95
C ALA A 411 -17.67 0.18 18.30
N ILE A 412 -17.96 -0.06 19.58
CA ILE A 412 -18.28 -1.38 20.11
C ILE A 412 -19.67 -1.34 20.75
N ILE A 413 -20.33 -2.49 20.77
CA ILE A 413 -21.61 -2.67 21.44
C ILE A 413 -21.52 -3.78 22.48
N ASN A 414 -21.98 -3.49 23.69
CA ASN A 414 -22.04 -4.44 24.79
C ASN A 414 -23.49 -4.78 25.11
N TRP A 415 -23.88 -6.04 24.93
CA TRP A 415 -25.28 -6.46 25.05
C TRP A 415 -25.83 -6.37 26.48
N ARG A 416 -24.96 -6.51 27.48
CA ARG A 416 -25.37 -6.53 28.89
C ARG A 416 -25.50 -5.13 29.46
N SER A 417 -24.55 -4.24 29.17
CA SER A 417 -24.66 -2.83 29.56
C SER A 417 -25.52 -2.01 28.61
N LYS A 418 -25.83 -2.53 27.41
CA LYS A 418 -26.58 -1.85 26.35
C LYS A 418 -25.94 -0.54 25.91
N LEU A 419 -24.63 -0.44 26.04
CA LEU A 419 -23.86 0.74 25.68
C LEU A 419 -23.20 0.54 24.33
N VAL A 420 -23.42 1.50 23.44
CA VAL A 420 -22.54 1.75 22.31
C VAL A 420 -21.41 2.63 22.84
N THR A 421 -20.16 2.20 22.69
CA THR A 421 -18.99 2.97 23.13
C THR A 421 -18.12 3.28 21.93
N ARG A 422 -17.84 4.56 21.70
CA ARG A 422 -16.87 5.02 20.72
C ARG A 422 -15.48 5.05 21.34
N LEU A 423 -14.52 4.53 20.59
CA LEU A 423 -13.12 4.37 20.97
C LEU A 423 -12.25 4.98 19.88
N ASN A 424 -11.11 5.55 20.27
CA ASN A 424 -10.07 5.85 19.28
C ASN A 424 -9.23 4.60 18.95
N HIS A 425 -8.32 4.69 17.97
CA HIS A 425 -7.45 3.57 17.59
C HIS A 425 -6.45 3.10 18.68
N ARG A 426 -6.34 3.85 19.78
CA ARG A 426 -5.53 3.48 20.97
C ARG A 426 -6.35 2.73 22.02
N GLY A 427 -7.68 2.66 21.86
CA GLY A 427 -8.59 1.99 22.80
C GLY A 427 -9.13 2.90 23.90
N GLU A 428 -8.90 4.22 23.81
CA GLU A 428 -9.43 5.18 24.78
C GLU A 428 -10.90 5.48 24.45
N SER A 429 -11.77 5.40 25.45
CA SER A 429 -13.19 5.75 25.34
C SER A 429 -13.35 7.24 25.06
N LEU A 430 -13.95 7.57 23.92
CA LEU A 430 -14.31 8.93 23.55
C LEU A 430 -15.62 9.32 24.24
N ASP A 431 -16.64 8.50 24.05
CA ASP A 431 -17.94 8.63 24.68
C ASP A 431 -18.73 7.31 24.55
N SER A 432 -19.88 7.27 25.22
CA SER A 432 -20.82 6.18 25.16
C SER A 432 -22.25 6.70 25.18
N PHE A 433 -23.15 6.01 24.50
CA PHE A 433 -24.57 6.23 24.62
C PHE A 433 -25.34 4.92 24.74
N THR A 434 -26.57 5.01 25.21
CA THR A 434 -27.53 3.90 25.24
C THR A 434 -28.86 4.38 24.67
N TYR A 435 -29.73 3.43 24.35
CA TYR A 435 -31.07 3.69 23.86
C TYR A 435 -32.06 2.81 24.62
N GLU A 436 -33.17 3.39 25.10
CA GLU A 436 -34.16 2.67 25.91
C GLU A 436 -34.76 1.46 25.19
N GLY A 437 -34.82 1.50 23.85
CA GLY A 437 -35.31 0.40 23.02
C GLY A 437 -34.34 -0.77 22.87
N PHE A 438 -33.11 -0.69 23.38
CA PHE A 438 -32.17 -1.82 23.35
C PHE A 438 -32.61 -2.94 24.30
N GLN A 439 -32.65 -4.16 23.75
CA GLN A 439 -33.03 -5.36 24.48
C GLN A 439 -31.92 -6.41 24.40
N GLU A 440 -31.52 -6.79 23.20
CA GLU A 440 -30.49 -7.78 22.90
C GLU A 440 -29.66 -7.33 21.68
N PRO A 441 -28.83 -6.28 21.81
CA PRO A 441 -28.02 -5.82 20.68
C PRO A 441 -26.88 -6.81 20.41
N ILE A 442 -26.83 -7.30 19.16
CA ILE A 442 -25.96 -8.42 18.77
C ILE A 442 -24.83 -8.03 17.82
N ASP A 443 -24.97 -6.93 17.10
CA ASP A 443 -23.97 -6.50 16.11
C ASP A 443 -24.08 -4.99 15.86
N ILE A 444 -23.02 -4.41 15.32
CA ILE A 444 -22.90 -2.99 15.02
C ILE A 444 -22.20 -2.79 13.68
N ALA A 445 -22.68 -1.83 12.88
CA ALA A 445 -22.05 -1.39 11.65
C ALA A 445 -22.00 0.14 11.61
N ILE A 446 -21.09 0.69 10.81
CA ILE A 446 -20.98 2.13 10.61
C ILE A 446 -21.05 2.43 9.11
N ASP A 447 -21.86 3.41 8.75
CA ASP A 447 -21.84 4.00 7.41
C ASP A 447 -20.67 4.98 7.31
N CYS A 448 -19.67 4.65 6.50
CA CYS A 448 -18.47 5.47 6.33
C CYS A 448 -18.75 6.82 5.63
N ASN A 449 -19.87 6.95 4.91
CA ASN A 449 -20.22 8.17 4.17
C ASN A 449 -20.77 9.26 5.09
N TYR A 450 -21.66 8.90 6.01
CA TYR A 450 -22.35 9.85 6.90
C TYR A 450 -22.02 9.66 8.38
N GLY A 451 -21.26 8.63 8.73
CA GLY A 451 -20.92 8.28 10.11
C GLY A 451 -22.09 7.68 10.91
N HIS A 452 -23.18 7.28 10.26
CA HIS A 452 -24.34 6.69 10.93
C HIS A 452 -23.97 5.37 11.60
N ILE A 453 -24.47 5.18 12.82
CA ILE A 453 -24.22 3.98 13.63
C ILE A 453 -25.45 3.09 13.56
N LEU A 454 -25.27 1.86 13.06
CA LEU A 454 -26.34 0.88 12.92
C LEU A 454 -26.17 -0.20 13.99
N VAL A 455 -27.20 -0.42 14.80
CA VAL A 455 -27.20 -1.44 15.85
C VAL A 455 -28.28 -2.47 15.57
N ALA A 456 -27.89 -3.72 15.34
CA ALA A 456 -28.82 -4.83 15.18
C ALA A 456 -29.24 -5.36 16.55
N ASP A 457 -30.54 -5.43 16.81
CA ASP A 457 -31.10 -5.89 18.08
C ASP A 457 -32.11 -7.02 17.87
N ASN A 458 -31.86 -8.15 18.52
CA ASN A 458 -32.68 -9.36 18.38
C ASN A 458 -33.95 -9.36 19.24
N GLY A 459 -34.03 -8.56 20.29
CA GLY A 459 -35.25 -8.47 21.10
C GLY A 459 -36.45 -7.97 20.28
N PRO A 460 -36.38 -6.77 19.67
CA PRO A 460 -37.39 -6.26 18.74
C PRO A 460 -37.24 -6.84 17.32
N CYS A 461 -36.13 -7.54 17.01
CA CYS A 461 -35.78 -8.01 15.68
C CYS A 461 -35.77 -6.85 14.66
N CYS A 462 -34.98 -5.81 14.94
CA CYS A 462 -34.82 -4.65 14.07
C CYS A 462 -33.38 -4.14 14.10
N VAL A 463 -33.07 -3.24 13.17
CA VAL A 463 -31.82 -2.47 13.17
C VAL A 463 -32.15 -1.02 13.48
N TYR A 464 -31.55 -0.46 14.52
CA TYR A 464 -31.66 0.96 14.84
C TYR A 464 -30.54 1.73 14.15
N VAL A 465 -30.87 2.87 13.55
CA VAL A 465 -29.91 3.75 12.87
C VAL A 465 -29.81 5.05 13.65
N PHE A 466 -28.61 5.41 14.08
CA PHE A 466 -28.29 6.59 14.87
C PHE A 466 -27.37 7.53 14.09
N ASP A 467 -27.41 8.82 14.40
CA ASP A 467 -26.36 9.75 14.01
C ASP A 467 -25.09 9.56 14.86
N THR A 468 -24.07 10.35 14.56
CA THR A 468 -22.78 10.32 15.26
C THR A 468 -22.88 10.71 16.72
N GLU A 469 -23.91 11.47 17.10
CA GLU A 469 -24.16 11.92 18.47
C GLU A 469 -25.02 10.91 19.28
N GLY A 470 -25.46 9.82 18.65
CA GLY A 470 -26.25 8.77 19.30
C GLY A 470 -27.76 9.04 19.33
N LYS A 471 -28.25 10.01 18.57
CA LYS A 471 -29.69 10.27 18.41
C LYS A 471 -30.25 9.33 17.34
N LEU A 472 -31.38 8.71 17.67
CA LEU A 472 -32.08 7.79 16.76
C LEU A 472 -32.62 8.57 15.55
N LEU A 473 -32.27 8.10 14.35
CA LEU A 473 -32.76 8.61 13.08
C LEU A 473 -34.01 7.83 12.64
N PHE A 474 -33.89 6.52 12.53
CA PHE A 474 -34.98 5.61 12.15
C PHE A 474 -34.64 4.17 12.54
N GLN A 475 -35.60 3.27 12.33
CA GLN A 475 -35.42 1.83 12.50
C GLN A 475 -35.75 1.08 11.21
N VAL A 476 -35.06 -0.03 10.97
CA VAL A 476 -35.28 -0.90 9.83
C VAL A 476 -35.79 -2.25 10.31
N GLY A 477 -36.88 -2.69 9.71
CA GLY A 477 -37.53 -3.96 9.97
C GLY A 477 -38.17 -4.08 11.35
N LYS A 478 -38.76 -5.26 11.57
CA LYS A 478 -39.45 -5.68 12.78
C LYS A 478 -39.55 -7.21 12.79
N LYS A 479 -40.01 -7.77 13.90
CA LYS A 479 -40.25 -9.21 14.01
C LYS A 479 -41.20 -9.76 12.93
N GLY A 480 -40.76 -10.77 12.18
CA GLY A 480 -41.59 -11.56 11.27
C GLY A 480 -40.83 -12.13 10.06
N SER A 481 -41.53 -12.98 9.28
CA SER A 481 -40.94 -13.67 8.11
C SER A 481 -41.17 -12.96 6.77
N HIS A 482 -42.00 -11.91 6.74
CA HIS A 482 -42.25 -11.15 5.52
C HIS A 482 -40.99 -10.42 5.05
N LYS A 483 -40.94 -10.05 3.76
CA LYS A 483 -39.87 -9.21 3.21
C LYS A 483 -39.80 -7.89 3.98
N GLY A 484 -38.59 -7.48 4.34
CA GLY A 484 -38.36 -6.30 5.18
C GLY A 484 -38.46 -6.57 6.69
N ASN A 485 -38.85 -7.77 7.12
CA ASN A 485 -38.92 -8.17 8.53
C ASN A 485 -37.87 -9.24 8.85
N PHE A 486 -37.54 -9.37 10.13
CA PHE A 486 -36.50 -10.28 10.62
C PHE A 486 -37.06 -11.23 11.68
N ASN A 487 -36.56 -12.47 11.72
CA ASN A 487 -36.88 -13.42 12.79
C ASN A 487 -35.77 -13.53 13.83
N LEU A 488 -34.53 -13.57 13.37
CA LEU A 488 -33.35 -13.61 14.24
C LEU A 488 -32.15 -13.13 13.43
N ILE A 489 -31.79 -11.87 13.63
CA ILE A 489 -30.66 -11.23 12.98
C ILE A 489 -29.38 -11.93 13.45
N SER A 490 -28.46 -12.16 12.53
CA SER A 490 -27.13 -12.69 12.80
C SER A 490 -26.04 -11.64 12.63
N SER A 491 -26.19 -10.71 11.69
CA SER A 491 -25.21 -9.65 11.46
C SER A 491 -25.81 -8.50 10.63
N VAL A 492 -25.22 -7.31 10.75
CA VAL A 492 -25.53 -6.13 9.95
C VAL A 492 -24.25 -5.55 9.35
N THR A 493 -24.31 -5.07 8.12
CA THR A 493 -23.22 -4.36 7.46
C THR A 493 -23.75 -3.26 6.55
N VAL A 494 -22.87 -2.36 6.10
CA VAL A 494 -23.22 -1.25 5.20
C VAL A 494 -22.49 -1.44 3.88
N GLY A 495 -23.23 -1.34 2.78
CA GLY A 495 -22.71 -1.39 1.42
C GLY A 495 -22.05 -0.08 0.99
N PRO A 496 -21.29 -0.08 -0.13
CA PRO A 496 -20.57 1.11 -0.60
C PRO A 496 -21.50 2.29 -0.97
N GLY A 497 -22.75 2.02 -1.35
CA GLY A 497 -23.77 3.03 -1.62
C GLY A 497 -24.56 3.48 -0.38
N GLY A 498 -24.18 3.02 0.82
CA GLY A 498 -24.94 3.23 2.05
C GLY A 498 -26.11 2.26 2.22
N GLU A 499 -26.16 1.17 1.45
CA GLU A 499 -27.18 0.14 1.61
C GLU A 499 -27.05 -0.56 2.96
N ILE A 500 -28.17 -0.80 3.62
CA ILE A 500 -28.19 -1.52 4.90
C ILE A 500 -28.43 -3.00 4.59
N ILE A 501 -27.46 -3.84 4.94
CA ILE A 501 -27.49 -5.26 4.61
C ILE A 501 -27.56 -6.06 5.90
N VAL A 502 -28.60 -6.88 6.02
CA VAL A 502 -28.92 -7.59 7.26
C VAL A 502 -29.03 -9.08 6.97
N ALA A 503 -28.29 -9.88 7.73
CA ALA A 503 -28.36 -11.33 7.68
C ALA A 503 -29.33 -11.87 8.73
N ASP A 504 -30.20 -12.78 8.31
CA ASP A 504 -31.01 -13.66 9.15
C ASP A 504 -30.93 -15.12 8.66
N SER A 505 -32.06 -15.80 8.46
CA SER A 505 -32.15 -16.98 7.57
C SER A 505 -31.81 -16.71 6.10
N ARG A 506 -31.84 -15.44 5.69
CA ARG A 506 -31.67 -14.88 4.35
C ARG A 506 -30.78 -13.64 4.47
N ILE A 507 -30.31 -13.08 3.36
CA ILE A 507 -29.68 -11.77 3.37
C ILE A 507 -30.69 -10.78 2.78
N GLN A 508 -30.98 -9.70 3.50
CA GLN A 508 -31.93 -8.67 3.05
C GLN A 508 -31.18 -7.35 2.90
N VAL A 509 -31.43 -6.66 1.79
CA VAL A 509 -30.78 -5.39 1.43
C VAL A 509 -31.82 -4.28 1.46
N PHE A 510 -31.48 -3.18 2.10
CA PHE A 510 -32.30 -1.99 2.24
C PHE A 510 -31.55 -0.76 1.72
N SER A 511 -32.29 0.27 1.32
CA SER A 511 -31.72 1.57 0.98
C SER A 511 -31.11 2.23 2.21
N ALA A 512 -30.29 3.26 2.01
CA ALA A 512 -29.78 4.11 3.10
C ALA A 512 -30.90 4.79 3.91
N LYS A 513 -32.14 4.83 3.40
CA LYS A 513 -33.32 5.37 4.10
C LYS A 513 -34.14 4.29 4.83
N GLY A 514 -33.75 3.02 4.72
CA GLY A 514 -34.42 1.88 5.34
C GLY A 514 -35.52 1.24 4.50
N ASP A 515 -35.64 1.58 3.21
CA ASP A 515 -36.62 0.95 2.32
C ASP A 515 -36.11 -0.42 1.86
N PHE A 516 -36.95 -1.45 1.91
CA PHE A 516 -36.57 -2.79 1.43
C PHE A 516 -36.32 -2.77 -0.09
N LEU A 517 -35.15 -3.25 -0.51
CA LEU A 517 -34.75 -3.34 -1.92
C LEU A 517 -34.87 -4.77 -2.44
N GLN A 518 -34.15 -5.70 -1.82
CA GLN A 518 -34.06 -7.08 -2.31
C GLN A 518 -33.72 -8.09 -1.21
N GLU A 519 -33.92 -9.36 -1.56
CA GLU A 519 -33.58 -10.51 -0.72
C GLU A 519 -32.63 -11.42 -1.52
N ILE A 520 -31.47 -11.71 -0.94
CA ILE A 520 -30.43 -12.56 -1.51
C ILE A 520 -30.44 -13.90 -0.76
N TYR A 521 -30.63 -14.98 -1.50
CA TYR A 521 -30.53 -16.34 -0.99
C TYR A 521 -29.91 -17.24 -2.07
N SER A 522 -29.05 -18.17 -1.69
CA SER A 522 -28.60 -19.17 -2.67
C SER A 522 -29.75 -20.11 -2.97
N GLU A 523 -30.00 -20.36 -4.24
CA GLU A 523 -31.01 -21.33 -4.67
C GLU A 523 -30.73 -22.71 -4.07
N GLY A 524 -31.80 -23.36 -3.62
CA GLY A 524 -31.75 -24.61 -2.88
C GLY A 524 -32.66 -24.52 -1.67
N LYS A 525 -33.66 -25.42 -1.59
CA LYS A 525 -34.64 -25.52 -0.50
C LYS A 525 -34.02 -25.99 0.83
N GLY A 526 -32.83 -25.50 1.18
CA GLY A 526 -32.10 -25.84 2.38
C GLY A 526 -32.48 -24.93 3.54
N ARG A 527 -32.73 -25.52 4.72
CA ARG A 527 -32.84 -24.82 6.01
C ARG A 527 -31.46 -24.34 6.50
N GLY A 528 -30.77 -23.53 5.69
CA GLY A 528 -29.51 -22.90 6.06
C GLY A 528 -29.73 -21.62 6.87
N ARG A 529 -28.71 -21.17 7.59
CA ARG A 529 -28.70 -19.85 8.26
C ARG A 529 -27.44 -19.09 7.85
N TYR A 530 -27.59 -17.80 7.58
CA TYR A 530 -26.45 -16.92 7.36
C TYR A 530 -25.89 -16.42 8.70
N GLY A 531 -24.57 -16.36 8.82
CA GLY A 531 -23.86 -15.83 9.98
C GLY A 531 -23.45 -14.37 9.73
N GLY A 532 -22.17 -14.06 9.91
CA GLY A 532 -21.61 -12.76 9.54
C GLY A 532 -21.78 -12.44 8.06
N VAL A 533 -21.85 -11.15 7.76
CA VAL A 533 -21.86 -10.59 6.41
C VAL A 533 -20.90 -9.40 6.34
N ALA A 534 -20.24 -9.23 5.20
CA ALA A 534 -19.40 -8.09 4.90
C ALA A 534 -19.49 -7.78 3.40
N VAL A 535 -19.27 -6.52 3.03
CA VAL A 535 -19.21 -6.09 1.63
C VAL A 535 -17.86 -5.45 1.38
N ASP A 536 -17.26 -5.74 0.23
CA ASP A 536 -16.03 -5.07 -0.18
C ASP A 536 -16.29 -3.82 -1.03
N GLN A 537 -15.20 -3.12 -1.34
CA GLN A 537 -15.24 -1.86 -2.08
C GLN A 537 -15.74 -2.03 -3.53
N ASP A 538 -15.67 -3.26 -4.07
CA ASP A 538 -16.14 -3.60 -5.42
C ASP A 538 -17.62 -4.03 -5.44
N GLY A 539 -18.29 -4.03 -4.28
CA GLY A 539 -19.70 -4.44 -4.16
C GLY A 539 -19.90 -5.96 -4.15
N MET A 540 -18.88 -6.72 -3.73
CA MET A 540 -19.00 -8.16 -3.49
C MET A 540 -19.46 -8.39 -2.06
N LEU A 541 -20.59 -9.07 -1.92
CA LEU A 541 -21.17 -9.46 -0.63
C LEU A 541 -20.62 -10.83 -0.23
N VAL A 542 -19.93 -10.89 0.90
CA VAL A 542 -19.36 -12.12 1.45
C VAL A 542 -20.11 -12.50 2.72
N ALA A 543 -20.63 -13.73 2.77
CA ALA A 543 -21.48 -14.20 3.85
C ALA A 543 -21.10 -15.60 4.31
N SER A 544 -21.02 -15.82 5.62
CA SER A 544 -20.92 -17.19 6.14
C SER A 544 -22.29 -17.86 6.13
N ARG A 545 -22.31 -19.16 5.81
CA ARG A 545 -23.53 -19.97 5.81
C ARG A 545 -23.30 -21.30 6.51
N ALA A 546 -24.25 -21.64 7.38
CA ALA A 546 -24.32 -22.93 8.05
C ALA A 546 -25.51 -23.73 7.47
N GLU A 547 -25.25 -24.90 6.89
CA GLU A 547 -26.27 -25.77 6.32
C GLU A 547 -25.89 -27.25 6.46
N LYS A 548 -26.83 -28.09 6.95
CA LYS A 548 -26.67 -29.56 7.05
C LYS A 548 -25.35 -29.99 7.72
N GLY A 549 -24.92 -29.26 8.74
CA GLY A 549 -23.68 -29.55 9.48
C GLY A 549 -22.38 -29.08 8.78
N ARG A 550 -22.49 -28.44 7.61
CA ARG A 550 -21.37 -27.78 6.92
C ARG A 550 -21.42 -26.28 7.17
N ASN A 551 -20.25 -25.67 7.31
CA ASN A 551 -20.10 -24.22 7.36
C ASN A 551 -19.15 -23.81 6.25
N PHE A 552 -19.55 -22.85 5.43
CA PHE A 552 -18.79 -22.35 4.29
C PHE A 552 -19.09 -20.85 4.11
N ILE A 553 -18.35 -20.21 3.22
CA ILE A 553 -18.54 -18.79 2.89
C ILE A 553 -19.09 -18.74 1.46
N GLN A 554 -20.08 -17.90 1.23
CA GLN A 554 -20.63 -17.61 -0.08
C GLN A 554 -20.31 -16.17 -0.47
N VAL A 555 -20.03 -15.97 -1.75
CA VAL A 555 -19.72 -14.68 -2.34
C VAL A 555 -20.79 -14.39 -3.38
N PHE A 556 -21.42 -13.23 -3.24
CA PHE A 556 -22.47 -12.76 -4.12
C PHE A 556 -22.09 -11.43 -4.74
N GLN A 557 -22.59 -11.16 -5.93
CA GLN A 557 -22.63 -9.80 -6.44
C GLN A 557 -23.76 -9.04 -5.75
N LEU A 558 -23.49 -7.88 -5.14
CA LEU A 558 -24.51 -7.15 -4.38
C LEU A 558 -25.62 -6.59 -5.27
N CYS A 559 -25.31 -6.16 -6.50
CA CYS A 559 -26.27 -5.44 -7.35
C CYS A 559 -27.45 -6.30 -7.83
N ASP A 560 -27.24 -7.60 -8.07
CA ASP A 560 -28.26 -8.52 -8.55
C ASP A 560 -28.47 -9.75 -7.65
N GLY A 561 -27.63 -9.92 -6.62
CA GLY A 561 -27.69 -11.07 -5.70
C GLY A 561 -27.18 -12.37 -6.30
N GLN A 562 -26.49 -12.34 -7.45
CA GLN A 562 -25.97 -13.54 -8.09
C GLN A 562 -24.88 -14.19 -7.22
N LEU A 563 -24.99 -15.51 -6.99
CA LEU A 563 -23.92 -16.28 -6.34
C LEU A 563 -22.74 -16.44 -7.31
N LEU A 564 -21.57 -15.92 -6.94
CA LEU A 564 -20.35 -15.95 -7.75
C LEU A 564 -19.43 -17.12 -7.39
N SER A 565 -19.24 -17.36 -6.09
CA SER A 565 -18.36 -18.41 -5.61
C SER A 565 -18.73 -18.89 -4.20
N THR A 566 -18.20 -20.07 -3.84
CA THR A 566 -18.34 -20.64 -2.49
C THR A 566 -16.97 -21.10 -2.03
N VAL A 567 -16.55 -20.60 -0.87
CA VAL A 567 -15.29 -20.93 -0.22
C VAL A 567 -15.58 -21.94 0.87
N ASP A 568 -15.08 -23.16 0.67
CA ASP A 568 -15.10 -24.25 1.64
C ASP A 568 -13.67 -24.80 1.78
N SER A 569 -13.30 -25.15 3.01
CA SER A 569 -11.98 -25.64 3.36
C SER A 569 -12.08 -27.04 3.96
N HIS A 570 -11.38 -27.98 3.34
CA HIS A 570 -11.38 -29.37 3.78
C HIS A 570 -10.51 -29.59 5.03
N ASP A 571 -9.31 -29.02 5.05
CA ASP A 571 -8.32 -29.29 6.10
C ASP A 571 -8.51 -28.39 7.33
N ALA A 572 -9.20 -27.26 7.15
CA ALA A 572 -9.46 -26.28 8.19
C ALA A 572 -10.93 -25.85 8.23
N LYS A 573 -11.85 -26.82 8.31
CA LYS A 573 -13.31 -26.59 8.34
C LYS A 573 -13.72 -25.51 9.36
N LEU A 574 -14.61 -24.61 8.94
CA LEU A 574 -15.22 -23.61 9.81
C LEU A 574 -16.16 -24.27 10.81
N LYS A 575 -16.16 -23.80 12.06
CA LYS A 575 -17.02 -24.30 13.13
C LYS A 575 -17.71 -23.13 13.83
N ARG A 576 -18.98 -22.91 13.51
CA ARG A 576 -19.74 -21.72 13.97
C ARG A 576 -19.03 -20.41 13.58
N PRO A 577 -18.88 -20.13 12.28
CA PRO A 577 -18.42 -18.81 11.85
C PRO A 577 -19.35 -17.72 12.42
N SER A 578 -18.76 -16.63 12.88
CA SER A 578 -19.46 -15.49 13.49
C SER A 578 -19.18 -14.23 12.71
N GLY A 579 -18.46 -13.25 13.27
CA GLY A 579 -18.09 -12.02 12.57
C GLY A 579 -17.23 -12.26 11.33
N LEU A 580 -17.41 -11.38 10.34
CA LEU A 580 -16.74 -11.39 9.05
C LEU A 580 -16.33 -9.97 8.68
N ALA A 581 -15.16 -9.81 8.06
CA ALA A 581 -14.73 -8.55 7.49
C ALA A 581 -13.90 -8.80 6.24
N THR A 582 -14.08 -7.95 5.24
CA THR A 582 -13.33 -7.96 3.98
C THR A 582 -12.12 -7.03 4.09
N THR A 583 -11.09 -7.33 3.32
CA THR A 583 -9.88 -6.52 3.17
C THR A 583 -9.77 -6.06 1.72
N ALA A 584 -9.10 -4.93 1.49
CA ALA A 584 -8.93 -4.34 0.15
C ALA A 584 -8.21 -5.28 -0.85
N ASP A 585 -7.45 -6.25 -0.36
CA ASP A 585 -6.73 -7.27 -1.16
C ASP A 585 -7.59 -8.51 -1.49
N ARG A 586 -8.94 -8.38 -1.48
CA ARG A 586 -9.91 -9.48 -1.74
C ARG A 586 -9.72 -10.71 -0.86
N HIS A 587 -9.45 -10.46 0.41
CA HIS A 587 -9.52 -11.50 1.43
C HIS A 587 -10.66 -11.24 2.40
N VAL A 588 -11.16 -12.33 2.96
CA VAL A 588 -12.15 -12.29 4.02
C VAL A 588 -11.55 -12.89 5.28
N ILE A 589 -11.67 -12.17 6.39
CA ILE A 589 -11.28 -12.62 7.72
C ILE A 589 -12.54 -13.06 8.43
N VAL A 590 -12.56 -14.33 8.82
CA VAL A 590 -13.70 -14.97 9.50
C VAL A 590 -13.32 -15.28 10.93
N VAL A 591 -14.18 -14.91 11.88
CA VAL A 591 -14.07 -15.39 13.25
C VAL A 591 -14.67 -16.79 13.35
N ASP A 592 -13.81 -17.78 13.57
CA ASP A 592 -14.18 -19.18 13.76
C ASP A 592 -14.36 -19.48 15.26
N LEU A 593 -15.51 -19.08 15.78
CA LEU A 593 -15.83 -19.11 17.22
C LEU A 593 -15.66 -20.52 17.82
N GLY A 594 -16.02 -21.58 17.08
CA GLY A 594 -15.95 -22.94 17.57
C GLY A 594 -14.53 -23.52 17.66
N ASN A 595 -13.55 -22.86 17.04
CA ASN A 595 -12.13 -23.20 17.09
C ASN A 595 -11.30 -22.12 17.82
N ASP A 596 -11.93 -21.08 18.35
CA ASP A 596 -11.28 -19.95 19.04
C ASP A 596 -10.14 -19.33 18.21
N CYS A 597 -10.39 -19.09 16.92
CA CYS A 597 -9.39 -18.52 16.01
C CYS A 597 -10.03 -17.61 14.95
N VAL A 598 -9.18 -16.89 14.21
CA VAL A 598 -9.56 -16.18 12.99
C VAL A 598 -8.89 -16.81 11.78
N LYS A 599 -9.61 -16.86 10.65
CA LYS A 599 -9.14 -17.47 9.41
C LYS A 599 -9.26 -16.48 8.26
N LYS A 600 -8.17 -16.27 7.52
CA LYS A 600 -8.11 -15.42 6.32
C LYS A 600 -8.26 -16.29 5.08
N TYR A 601 -9.26 -16.04 4.25
CA TYR A 601 -9.50 -16.74 2.99
C TYR A 601 -9.41 -15.77 1.81
N ARG A 602 -9.00 -16.28 0.66
CA ARG A 602 -9.13 -15.56 -0.62
C ARG A 602 -10.53 -15.78 -1.18
N TYR A 603 -11.11 -14.75 -1.76
CA TYR A 603 -12.36 -14.88 -2.49
C TYR A 603 -12.33 -14.08 -3.80
N TRP A 604 -13.25 -14.41 -4.71
CA TRP A 604 -13.32 -13.82 -6.04
C TRP A 604 -14.72 -13.89 -6.62
#